data_AF-A0A235EZX6-F1
#
_entry.id   AF-A0A235EZX6-F1
#
_cell.length_a   1.000
_cell.length_b   1.000
_cell.length_c   1.000
_cell.angle_alpha   90.00
_cell.angle_beta   90.00
_cell.angle_gamma   90.00
#
_symmetry.space_group_name_H-M   'P 1'
#
loop_
_entity.id
_entity.type
_entity.pdbx_description
1 polymer ?
#
loop_
_entity_poly.entity_id
_entity_poly.type
_entity_poly.pdbx_seq_one_letter_code
_entity_poly.pdbx_strand_id
1 'polypeptide(L)'
;MLDAEHERLLAFSMPAMESLHQQLASPSLTVLLADRQGFVLGVVGPLRPAASHSRETSSTREASPTREASRLAAAGFGAHPGADADDAESGTFAVFAGNRIVMGITAPILAPLGGVLGILDLSAAPFDNLSHAGALLQTTAGIIEHRLIESDERGFLMLRFHTHPGVLGSPLEALAVFDRESRLVVGNRVARNLLEIDERRASLLCPDCFDAPWPGLVGQAALAQSEPFVLRTCGGGRFFARASLRLKATA
;
A
#
# COMPACT_ATOMS: atom_id res chain seq x y z
N MET A 1 -21.45 -10.93 -1.15
CA MET A 1 -21.32 -9.54 -0.66
C MET A 1 -19.85 -9.34 -0.40
N LEU A 2 -19.20 -8.40 -1.06
CA LEU A 2 -17.80 -8.09 -0.75
C LEU A 2 -17.81 -7.35 0.59
N ASP A 3 -16.89 -7.69 1.49
CA ASP A 3 -16.79 -7.01 2.78
C ASP A 3 -16.40 -5.53 2.57
N ALA A 4 -16.82 -4.63 3.45
CA ALA A 4 -16.59 -3.18 3.28
C ALA A 4 -15.11 -2.80 3.11
N GLU A 5 -14.19 -3.58 3.69
CA GLU A 5 -12.74 -3.42 3.51
C GLU A 5 -12.32 -3.71 2.06
N HIS A 6 -12.87 -4.77 1.44
CA HIS A 6 -12.61 -5.12 0.05
C HIS A 6 -13.14 -4.08 -0.94
N GLU A 7 -14.36 -3.59 -0.70
CA GLU A 7 -14.93 -2.50 -1.52
C GLU A 7 -14.08 -1.24 -1.44
N ARG A 8 -13.65 -0.88 -0.23
CA ARG A 8 -12.78 0.28 0.00
C ARG A 8 -11.41 0.10 -0.68
N LEU A 9 -10.77 -1.05 -0.49
CA LEU A 9 -9.48 -1.36 -1.11
C LEU A 9 -9.59 -1.30 -2.64
N LEU A 10 -10.61 -1.92 -3.23
CA LEU A 10 -10.85 -1.88 -4.67
C LEU A 10 -11.06 -0.44 -5.16
N ALA A 11 -11.93 0.34 -4.51
CA ALA A 11 -12.24 1.71 -4.91
C ALA A 11 -11.00 2.61 -4.95
N PHE A 12 -10.11 2.53 -3.95
CA PHE A 12 -8.88 3.33 -3.94
C PHE A 12 -7.78 2.79 -4.86
N SER A 13 -7.81 1.48 -5.16
CA SER A 13 -6.81 0.82 -6.01
C SER A 13 -7.06 1.02 -7.50
N MET A 14 -8.32 0.96 -7.95
CA MET A 14 -8.67 0.97 -9.38
C MET A 14 -8.05 2.14 -10.16
N PRO A 15 -8.14 3.42 -9.73
CA PRO A 15 -7.54 4.51 -10.49
C PRO A 15 -6.00 4.43 -10.57
N ALA A 16 -5.36 3.91 -9.53
CA ALA A 16 -3.91 3.75 -9.49
C ALA A 16 -3.45 2.60 -10.41
N MET A 17 -4.19 1.48 -10.43
CA MET A 17 -3.97 0.36 -11.35
C MET A 17 -4.16 0.77 -12.81
N GLU A 18 -5.19 1.55 -13.13
CA GLU A 18 -5.44 2.10 -14.47
C GLU A 18 -4.30 3.01 -14.93
N SER A 19 -3.85 3.93 -14.06
CA SER A 19 -2.70 4.79 -14.33
C SER A 19 -1.42 3.98 -14.57
N LEU A 20 -1.15 2.96 -13.74
CA LEU A 20 0.01 2.08 -13.92
C LEU A 20 -0.04 1.36 -15.28
N HIS A 21 -1.19 0.79 -15.63
CA HIS A 21 -1.38 0.13 -16.92
C HIS A 21 -1.14 1.09 -18.09
N GLN A 22 -1.63 2.33 -18.00
CA GLN A 22 -1.39 3.36 -19.01
C GLN A 22 0.09 3.76 -19.11
N GLN A 23 0.79 3.91 -17.98
CA GLN A 23 2.20 4.32 -17.95
C GLN A 23 3.13 3.27 -18.57
N LEU A 24 2.86 1.99 -18.34
CA LEU A 24 3.62 0.90 -18.93
C LEU A 24 3.26 0.64 -20.40
N ALA A 25 2.06 1.07 -20.82
CA ALA A 25 1.61 1.11 -22.22
C ALA A 25 1.80 -0.20 -23.00
N SER A 26 1.81 -1.36 -22.33
CA SER A 26 1.91 -2.65 -22.98
C SER A 26 0.51 -3.25 -23.20
N PRO A 27 0.18 -3.72 -24.42
CA PRO A 27 -1.11 -4.35 -24.72
C PRO A 27 -1.26 -5.74 -24.08
N SER A 28 -0.17 -6.34 -23.60
CA SER A 28 -0.18 -7.68 -22.99
C SER A 28 -0.21 -7.65 -21.45
N LEU A 29 -0.09 -6.45 -20.88
CA LEU A 29 0.02 -6.21 -19.46
C LEU A 29 -1.32 -6.38 -18.75
N THR A 30 -1.31 -7.17 -17.68
CA THR A 30 -2.43 -7.27 -16.75
C THR A 30 -1.98 -6.86 -15.36
N VAL A 31 -2.72 -5.95 -14.74
CA VAL A 31 -2.56 -5.56 -13.34
C VAL A 31 -3.72 -6.16 -12.56
N LEU A 32 -3.42 -6.89 -11.50
CA LEU A 32 -4.39 -7.56 -10.66
C LEU A 32 -4.27 -7.09 -9.22
N LEU A 33 -5.41 -6.95 -8.56
CA LEU A 33 -5.53 -6.72 -7.13
C LEU A 33 -6.16 -7.95 -6.48
N ALA A 34 -5.49 -8.49 -5.48
CA ALA A 34 -6.02 -9.53 -4.61
C ALA A 34 -6.09 -9.07 -3.15
N ASP A 35 -7.00 -9.65 -2.37
CA ASP A 35 -6.95 -9.56 -0.92
C ASP A 35 -5.76 -10.36 -0.35
N ARG A 36 -5.55 -10.24 0.96
CA ARG A 36 -4.49 -10.98 1.66
C ARG A 36 -4.64 -12.50 1.55
N GLN A 37 -5.82 -13.05 1.29
CA GLN A 37 -6.04 -14.49 1.10
C GLN A 37 -5.86 -14.95 -0.36
N GLY A 38 -5.49 -14.03 -1.27
CA GLY A 38 -5.32 -14.31 -2.70
C GLY A 38 -6.64 -14.36 -3.47
N PHE A 39 -7.74 -13.82 -2.93
CA PHE A 39 -8.98 -13.63 -3.67
C PHE A 39 -8.87 -12.39 -4.55
N VAL A 40 -9.16 -12.54 -5.84
CA VAL A 40 -9.06 -11.45 -6.82
C VAL A 40 -10.20 -10.47 -6.62
N LEU A 41 -9.86 -9.21 -6.35
CA LEU A 41 -10.80 -8.10 -6.14
C LEU A 41 -10.98 -7.27 -7.41
N GLY A 42 -9.92 -7.06 -8.19
CA GLY A 42 -9.93 -6.20 -9.36
C GLY A 42 -8.87 -6.58 -10.39
N VAL A 43 -9.16 -6.28 -11.66
CA VAL A 43 -8.26 -6.55 -12.80
C VAL A 43 -8.33 -5.39 -13.78
N VAL A 44 -7.16 -4.95 -14.25
CA VAL A 44 -7.00 -3.96 -15.33
C VAL A 44 -6.14 -4.59 -16.43
N GLY A 45 -6.62 -4.54 -17.66
CA GLY A 45 -5.98 -5.16 -18.82
C GLY A 45 -6.64 -6.47 -19.25
N PRO A 46 -6.12 -7.13 -20.30
CA PRO A 46 -6.73 -8.32 -20.87
C PRO A 46 -6.63 -9.51 -19.90
N LEU A 47 -7.77 -10.01 -19.41
CA LEU A 47 -7.80 -11.24 -18.65
C LEU A 47 -7.39 -12.41 -19.57
N ARG A 48 -6.22 -13.00 -19.36
CA ARG A 48 -5.84 -14.19 -20.12
C ARG A 48 -6.74 -15.35 -19.67
N PRO A 49 -7.50 -15.97 -20.59
CA PRO A 49 -8.29 -17.14 -20.24
C PRO A 49 -7.34 -18.22 -19.71
N ALA A 50 -7.77 -18.89 -18.62
CA ALA A 50 -7.14 -20.13 -18.19
C ALA A 50 -7.07 -21.04 -19.42
N ALA A 51 -5.89 -21.53 -19.77
CA ALA A 51 -5.73 -22.40 -20.92
C ALA A 51 -6.51 -23.69 -20.64
N SER A 52 -7.76 -23.75 -21.10
CA SER A 52 -8.63 -24.90 -21.00
C SER A 52 -8.00 -26.06 -21.75
N HIS A 53 -7.30 -26.92 -21.01
CA HIS A 53 -6.86 -28.21 -21.50
C HIS A 53 -7.88 -29.22 -20.98
N SER A 54 -8.88 -29.46 -21.80
CA SER A 54 -9.74 -30.63 -21.69
C SER A 54 -8.88 -31.90 -21.67
N ARG A 55 -8.86 -32.62 -20.54
CA ARG A 55 -9.39 -33.99 -20.44
C ARG A 55 -9.16 -34.59 -19.05
N GLU A 56 -10.30 -34.92 -18.46
CA GLU A 56 -10.54 -36.11 -17.63
C GLU A 56 -10.05 -36.13 -16.18
N THR A 57 -11.09 -36.18 -15.33
CA THR A 57 -11.19 -36.76 -13.99
C THR A 57 -11.01 -35.84 -12.78
N SER A 58 -12.04 -35.91 -11.93
CA SER A 58 -11.98 -35.76 -10.47
C SER A 58 -12.14 -34.35 -9.91
N SER A 59 -13.42 -33.99 -9.70
CA SER A 59 -13.95 -33.34 -8.49
C SER A 59 -12.91 -32.74 -7.52
N THR A 60 -12.28 -31.64 -7.91
CA THR A 60 -11.65 -30.73 -6.97
C THR A 60 -11.77 -29.34 -7.57
N ARG A 61 -12.30 -28.40 -6.79
CA ARG A 61 -12.60 -27.02 -7.18
C ARG A 61 -11.35 -26.33 -7.78
N GLU A 62 -11.21 -26.39 -9.10
CA GLU A 62 -10.05 -25.87 -9.85
C GLU A 62 -9.91 -24.36 -9.60
N ALA A 63 -8.80 -23.96 -8.96
CA ALA A 63 -8.42 -22.56 -8.87
C ALA A 63 -7.90 -22.12 -10.24
N SER A 64 -8.39 -21.00 -10.77
CA SER A 64 -7.84 -20.42 -11.99
C SER A 64 -6.34 -20.14 -11.81
N PRO A 65 -5.51 -20.26 -12.86
CA PRO A 65 -4.06 -20.04 -12.78
C PRO A 65 -3.72 -18.64 -12.25
N THR A 66 -4.58 -17.65 -12.51
CA THR A 66 -4.49 -16.31 -11.94
C THR A 66 -4.69 -16.31 -10.43
N ARG A 67 -5.66 -17.06 -9.91
CA ARG A 67 -5.92 -17.18 -8.48
C ARG A 67 -4.86 -18.00 -7.77
N GLU A 68 -4.28 -18.99 -8.45
CA GLU A 68 -3.13 -19.73 -7.92
C GLU A 68 -1.86 -18.86 -7.88
N ALA A 69 -1.62 -18.05 -8.93
CA ALA A 69 -0.55 -17.04 -8.94
C ALA A 69 -0.71 -16.03 -7.80
N SER A 70 -1.93 -15.48 -7.61
CA SER A 70 -2.22 -14.55 -6.52
C SER A 70 -2.11 -15.20 -5.14
N ARG A 71 -2.48 -16.48 -4.99
CA ARG A 71 -2.29 -17.22 -3.74
C ARG A 71 -0.83 -17.51 -3.45
N LEU A 72 -0.05 -17.87 -4.46
CA LEU A 72 1.40 -18.09 -4.32
C LEU A 72 2.11 -16.78 -3.99
N ALA A 73 1.69 -15.67 -4.60
CA ALA A 73 2.12 -14.33 -4.21
C ALA A 73 1.75 -14.08 -2.74
N ALA A 74 0.47 -14.25 -2.36
CA ALA A 74 0.02 -14.08 -0.98
C ALA A 74 0.80 -14.95 0.03
N ALA A 75 1.08 -16.20 -0.32
CA ALA A 75 1.91 -17.10 0.49
C ALA A 75 3.37 -16.59 0.58
N GLY A 76 3.93 -16.05 -0.51
CA GLY A 76 5.27 -15.47 -0.56
C GLY A 76 5.43 -14.18 0.24
N PHE A 77 4.36 -13.38 0.41
CA PHE A 77 4.34 -12.17 1.26
C PHE A 77 3.92 -12.45 2.71
N GLY A 78 3.95 -13.71 3.15
CA GLY A 78 3.61 -14.03 4.53
C GLY A 78 2.14 -13.80 4.87
N ALA A 79 1.18 -14.05 3.97
CA ALA A 79 -0.24 -13.98 4.31
C ALA A 79 -0.75 -15.19 5.15
N HIS A 80 0.10 -15.69 6.06
CA HIS A 80 -0.30 -16.64 7.10
C HIS A 80 -0.72 -15.88 8.37
N PRO A 81 -1.64 -16.41 9.19
CA PRO A 81 -1.99 -15.78 10.45
C PRO A 81 -0.75 -15.71 11.35
N GLY A 82 -0.20 -14.50 11.55
CA GLY A 82 0.98 -14.25 12.36
C GLY A 82 2.30 -14.02 11.59
N ALA A 83 2.27 -13.92 10.26
CA ALA A 83 3.44 -13.42 9.53
C ALA A 83 3.42 -11.88 9.47
N ASP A 84 4.57 -11.30 9.79
CA ASP A 84 4.76 -9.89 10.07
C ASP A 84 4.84 -9.08 8.77
N ALA A 85 4.48 -7.79 8.81
CA ALA A 85 4.59 -6.90 7.64
C ALA A 85 6.04 -6.73 7.15
N ASP A 86 7.02 -6.97 8.01
CA ASP A 86 8.46 -6.94 7.69
C ASP A 86 8.90 -8.12 6.82
N ASP A 87 8.17 -9.24 6.82
CA ASP A 87 8.44 -10.39 5.94
C ASP A 87 7.82 -10.21 4.54
N ALA A 88 7.01 -9.16 4.34
CA ALA A 88 6.37 -8.87 3.05
C ALA A 88 7.35 -8.18 2.09
N GLU A 89 8.38 -8.90 1.64
CA GLU A 89 9.35 -8.41 0.65
C GLU A 89 8.78 -8.38 -0.77
N SER A 90 8.93 -7.24 -1.46
CA SER A 90 8.66 -7.11 -2.90
C SER A 90 9.37 -8.19 -3.72
N GLY A 91 8.61 -9.12 -4.30
CA GLY A 91 9.14 -10.24 -5.08
C GLY A 91 8.93 -10.10 -6.59
N THR A 92 9.93 -10.56 -7.35
CA THR A 92 9.67 -11.09 -8.70
C THR A 92 9.51 -12.60 -8.56
N PHE A 93 8.35 -13.12 -8.94
CA PHE A 93 8.03 -14.52 -8.82
C PHE A 93 7.65 -15.08 -10.20
N ALA A 94 8.23 -16.22 -10.55
CA ALA A 94 7.86 -16.91 -11.77
C ALA A 94 6.73 -17.89 -11.44
N VAL A 95 5.54 -17.68 -12.00
CA VAL A 95 4.45 -18.64 -11.91
C VAL A 95 4.34 -19.43 -13.20
N PHE A 96 4.27 -20.75 -13.05
CA PHE A 96 4.04 -21.66 -14.15
C PHE A 96 2.55 -21.88 -14.32
N ALA A 97 1.97 -21.33 -15.38
CA ALA A 97 0.59 -21.58 -15.78
C ALA A 97 0.59 -22.49 -17.02
N GLY A 98 0.60 -23.81 -16.80
CA GLY A 98 0.84 -24.81 -17.85
C GLY A 98 2.28 -24.75 -18.39
N ASN A 99 2.46 -24.89 -19.71
CA ASN A 99 3.78 -24.85 -20.39
C ASN A 99 4.36 -23.43 -20.60
N ARG A 100 3.88 -22.41 -19.86
CA ARG A 100 4.35 -21.02 -20.02
C ARG A 100 4.81 -20.45 -18.67
N ILE A 101 6.03 -19.90 -18.68
CA ILE A 101 6.54 -19.07 -17.58
C ILE A 101 5.84 -17.72 -17.68
N VAL A 102 5.12 -17.34 -16.62
CA VAL A 102 4.62 -15.97 -16.40
C VAL A 102 5.53 -15.37 -15.34
N MET A 103 6.28 -14.34 -15.71
CA MET A 103 7.01 -13.54 -14.74
C MET A 103 6.01 -12.57 -14.10
N GLY A 104 5.66 -12.82 -12.85
CA GLY A 104 4.86 -11.93 -12.03
C GLY A 104 5.77 -11.00 -11.23
N ILE A 105 5.51 -9.71 -11.27
CA ILE A 105 6.08 -8.76 -10.32
C ILE A 105 4.97 -8.45 -9.33
N THR A 106 5.24 -8.55 -8.03
CA THR A 106 4.23 -8.26 -7.02
C THR A 106 4.67 -7.19 -6.03
N ALA A 107 3.67 -6.48 -5.49
CA ALA A 107 3.85 -5.49 -4.45
C ALA A 107 2.73 -5.63 -3.40
N PRO A 108 3.07 -5.70 -2.11
CA PRO A 108 2.06 -5.69 -1.06
C PRO A 108 1.51 -4.27 -0.88
N ILE A 109 0.21 -4.16 -0.64
CA ILE A 109 -0.46 -2.97 -0.12
C ILE A 109 -0.63 -3.18 1.37
N LEU A 110 -0.03 -2.31 2.17
CA LEU A 110 -0.02 -2.43 3.62
C LEU A 110 -1.25 -1.73 4.22
N ALA A 111 -1.80 -2.32 5.28
CA ALA A 111 -2.91 -1.74 6.01
C ALA A 111 -2.43 -0.52 6.83
N PRO A 112 -3.34 0.43 7.13
CA PRO A 112 -3.06 1.57 8.02
C PRO A 112 -2.38 1.20 9.36
N LEU A 113 -2.71 0.04 9.92
CA LEU A 113 -2.23 -0.41 11.23
C LEU A 113 -1.04 -1.37 11.15
N GLY A 114 -0.46 -1.56 9.97
CA GLY A 114 0.53 -2.61 9.70
C GLY A 114 -0.11 -3.89 9.14
N GLY A 115 0.72 -4.76 8.59
CA GLY A 115 0.31 -5.99 7.91
C GLY A 115 -0.19 -5.79 6.47
N VAL A 116 -0.35 -6.89 5.73
CA VAL A 116 -0.78 -6.88 4.32
C VAL A 116 -2.31 -6.77 4.21
N LEU A 117 -2.78 -5.71 3.56
CA LEU A 117 -4.19 -5.50 3.25
C LEU A 117 -4.59 -6.16 1.93
N GLY A 118 -3.70 -6.11 0.94
CA GLY A 118 -3.89 -6.70 -0.38
C GLY A 118 -2.59 -6.75 -1.16
N ILE A 119 -2.64 -7.31 -2.36
CA ILE A 119 -1.46 -7.57 -3.17
C ILE A 119 -1.74 -7.11 -4.59
N LEU A 120 -0.85 -6.28 -5.13
CA LEU A 120 -0.79 -5.99 -6.55
C LEU A 120 0.08 -7.03 -7.23
N ASP A 121 -0.44 -7.60 -8.31
CA ASP A 121 0.28 -8.47 -9.21
C ASP A 121 0.31 -7.85 -10.62
N LEU A 122 1.46 -7.97 -11.26
CA LEU A 122 1.71 -7.50 -12.60
C LEU A 122 2.21 -8.67 -13.43
N SER A 123 1.43 -9.03 -14.45
CA SER A 123 1.77 -10.09 -15.39
C SER A 123 1.80 -9.56 -16.83
N ALA A 124 2.78 -10.00 -17.60
CA ALA A 124 2.95 -9.59 -19.00
C ALA A 124 3.55 -10.74 -19.84
N ALA A 125 3.55 -10.58 -21.16
CA ALA A 125 4.20 -11.54 -22.05
C ALA A 125 5.74 -11.51 -21.90
N PRO A 126 6.46 -12.64 -22.15
CA PRO A 126 7.91 -12.78 -21.90
C PRO A 126 8.86 -11.84 -22.69
N PHE A 127 8.34 -10.93 -23.53
CA PHE A 127 9.12 -10.08 -24.42
C PHE A 127 8.87 -8.58 -24.22
N ASP A 128 8.07 -8.20 -23.23
CA ASP A 128 7.88 -6.79 -22.88
C ASP A 128 9.09 -6.27 -22.09
N ASN A 129 9.68 -5.14 -22.50
CA ASN A 129 10.74 -4.48 -21.73
C ASN A 129 10.14 -3.76 -20.51
N LEU A 130 10.00 -4.50 -19.41
CA LEU A 130 9.42 -4.04 -18.15
C LEU A 130 10.49 -3.77 -17.08
N SER A 131 11.65 -3.29 -17.50
CA SER A 131 12.79 -2.97 -16.61
C SER A 131 12.42 -2.07 -15.42
N HIS A 132 11.44 -1.17 -15.59
CA HIS A 132 10.98 -0.24 -14.55
C HIS A 132 9.66 -0.66 -13.88
N ALA A 133 9.05 -1.78 -14.29
CA ALA A 133 7.72 -2.15 -13.82
C ALA A 133 7.70 -2.48 -12.33
N GLY A 134 8.77 -3.04 -11.78
CA GLY A 134 8.90 -3.26 -10.33
C GLY A 134 8.82 -1.97 -9.52
N ALA A 135 9.61 -0.97 -9.88
CA ALA A 135 9.62 0.33 -9.20
C ALA A 135 8.27 1.05 -9.33
N LEU A 136 7.64 0.98 -10.52
CA LEU A 136 6.32 1.56 -10.74
C LEU A 136 5.22 0.83 -9.98
N LEU A 137 5.25 -0.50 -9.89
CA LEU A 137 4.31 -1.28 -9.11
C LEU A 137 4.42 -0.95 -7.61
N GLN A 138 5.65 -0.85 -7.09
CA GLN A 138 5.89 -0.43 -5.71
C GLN A 138 5.41 1.00 -5.43
N THR A 139 5.68 1.93 -6.36
CA THR A 139 5.17 3.30 -6.26
C THR A 139 3.64 3.31 -6.27
N THR A 140 3.02 2.48 -7.11
CA THR A 140 1.56 2.34 -7.20
C THR A 140 0.98 1.82 -5.89
N ALA A 141 1.59 0.80 -5.27
CA ALA A 141 1.18 0.33 -3.95
C ALA A 141 1.25 1.46 -2.90
N GLY A 142 2.34 2.23 -2.88
CA GLY A 142 2.48 3.38 -1.97
C GLY A 142 1.42 4.48 -2.19
N ILE A 143 1.04 4.74 -3.45
CA ILE A 143 -0.06 5.69 -3.77
C ILE A 143 -1.39 5.19 -3.21
N ILE A 144 -1.67 3.89 -3.32
CA ILE A 144 -2.90 3.29 -2.79
C ILE A 144 -2.91 3.38 -1.27
N GLU A 145 -1.82 2.99 -0.60
CA GLU A 145 -1.64 3.11 0.84
C GLU A 145 -1.85 4.55 1.32
N HIS A 146 -1.25 5.53 0.64
CA HIS A 146 -1.42 6.94 0.95
C HIS A 146 -2.90 7.34 0.93
N ARG A 147 -3.64 6.98 -0.14
CA ARG A 147 -5.06 7.32 -0.27
C ARG A 147 -5.94 6.64 0.78
N LEU A 148 -5.62 5.39 1.13
CA LEU A 148 -6.34 4.65 2.18
C LEU A 148 -6.19 5.33 3.55
N ILE A 149 -5.01 5.85 3.86
CA ILE A 149 -4.68 6.54 5.12
C ILE A 149 -5.23 7.96 5.14
N GLU A 150 -5.15 8.66 4.02
CA GLU A 150 -5.68 10.01 3.86
C GLU A 150 -7.20 10.04 4.07
N SER A 151 -7.91 9.02 3.55
CA SER A 151 -9.34 8.86 3.70
C SER A 151 -9.76 8.17 5.01
N ASP A 152 -8.82 7.73 5.85
CA ASP A 152 -9.13 7.12 7.14
C ASP A 152 -9.64 8.21 8.10
N GLU A 153 -10.79 8.01 8.71
CA GLU A 153 -11.39 9.01 9.60
C GLU A 153 -10.88 8.92 11.05
N ARG A 154 -10.08 7.89 11.35
CA ARG A 154 -9.50 7.71 12.69
C ARG A 154 -8.43 8.76 12.96
N GLY A 155 -8.19 8.95 14.26
CA GLY A 155 -7.21 9.89 14.78
C GLY A 155 -7.77 11.29 15.02
N PHE A 156 -6.86 12.18 15.41
CA PHE A 156 -7.14 13.54 15.83
C PHE A 156 -6.30 14.55 15.05
N LEU A 157 -5.06 14.21 14.72
CA LEU A 157 -4.15 15.07 13.97
C LEU A 157 -3.50 14.25 12.85
N MET A 158 -3.52 14.78 11.63
CA MET A 158 -2.73 14.28 10.51
C MET A 158 -1.51 15.17 10.31
N LEU A 159 -0.33 14.56 10.36
CA LEU A 159 0.93 15.18 10.04
C LEU A 159 1.38 14.68 8.67
N ARG A 160 1.59 15.62 7.75
CA ARG A 160 2.13 15.37 6.42
C ARG A 160 3.54 15.93 6.40
N PHE A 161 4.54 15.13 6.08
CA PHE A 161 5.93 15.58 6.14
C PHE A 161 6.81 14.94 5.08
N HIS A 162 7.88 15.63 4.71
CA HIS A 162 8.88 15.11 3.78
C HIS A 162 10.19 15.90 3.90
N THR A 163 11.31 15.32 3.43
CA THR A 163 12.62 16.02 3.37
C THR A 163 12.62 17.17 2.35
N HIS A 164 11.74 17.11 1.36
CA HIS A 164 11.61 18.07 0.27
C HIS A 164 10.22 18.71 0.29
N PRO A 165 10.09 20.05 0.36
CA PRO A 165 8.81 20.72 0.51
C PRO A 165 7.91 20.58 -0.73
N GLY A 166 8.50 20.44 -1.93
CA GLY A 166 7.75 20.26 -3.18
C GLY A 166 7.03 18.91 -3.31
N VAL A 167 7.31 17.97 -2.40
CA VAL A 167 6.63 16.66 -2.35
C VAL A 167 5.36 16.73 -1.47
N LEU A 168 5.21 17.77 -0.65
CA LEU A 168 4.05 17.91 0.22
C LEU A 168 2.77 18.12 -0.59
N GLY A 169 1.72 17.38 -0.25
CA GLY A 169 0.47 17.29 -1.00
C GLY A 169 0.52 16.31 -2.18
N SER A 170 1.63 15.59 -2.38
CA SER A 170 1.69 14.47 -3.33
C SER A 170 1.56 13.13 -2.59
N PRO A 171 1.16 12.06 -3.29
CA PRO A 171 1.11 10.72 -2.69
C PRO A 171 2.43 10.18 -2.14
N LEU A 172 3.56 10.84 -2.45
CA LEU A 172 4.90 10.43 -2.03
C LEU A 172 5.33 11.04 -0.69
N GLU A 173 4.50 11.88 -0.07
CA GLU A 173 4.82 12.40 1.27
C GLU A 173 4.56 11.36 2.36
N ALA A 174 5.21 11.55 3.52
CA ALA A 174 4.90 10.78 4.71
C ALA A 174 3.59 11.29 5.33
N LEU A 175 2.71 10.34 5.66
CA LEU A 175 1.51 10.58 6.47
C LEU A 175 1.68 9.87 7.80
N ALA A 176 1.53 10.60 8.90
CA ALA A 176 1.41 10.05 10.25
C ALA A 176 0.18 10.65 10.93
N VAL A 177 -0.68 9.80 11.48
CA VAL A 177 -1.92 10.20 12.14
C VAL A 177 -1.82 9.83 13.60
N PHE A 178 -2.17 10.77 14.46
CA PHE A 178 -2.06 10.64 15.91
C PHE A 178 -3.44 10.78 16.57
N ASP A 179 -3.67 10.08 17.69
CA ASP A 179 -4.84 10.26 18.56
C ASP A 179 -4.71 11.53 19.43
N ARG A 180 -5.68 11.79 20.30
CA ARG A 180 -5.68 12.99 21.17
C ARG A 180 -4.57 12.95 22.21
N GLU A 181 -4.18 11.75 22.60
CA GLU A 181 -3.14 11.45 23.58
C GLU A 181 -1.75 11.32 22.94
N SER A 182 -1.61 11.75 21.68
CA SER A 182 -0.38 11.76 20.88
C SER A 182 0.15 10.39 20.46
N ARG A 183 -0.63 9.30 20.57
CA ARG A 183 -0.23 7.99 20.04
C ARG A 183 -0.36 7.96 18.54
N LEU A 184 0.65 7.42 17.86
CA LEU A 184 0.61 7.12 16.45
C LEU A 184 -0.46 6.03 16.20
N VAL A 185 -1.50 6.40 15.45
CA VAL A 185 -2.60 5.52 15.06
C VAL A 185 -2.27 4.82 13.75
N VAL A 186 -1.78 5.58 12.75
CA VAL A 186 -1.45 5.05 11.42
C VAL A 186 -0.31 5.86 10.83
N GLY A 187 0.58 5.20 10.10
CA GLY A 187 1.55 5.84 9.22
C GLY A 187 1.63 5.12 7.88
N ASN A 188 1.87 5.86 6.79
CA ASN A 188 2.17 5.21 5.51
C ASN A 188 3.60 4.66 5.49
N ARG A 189 3.94 3.84 4.50
CA ARG A 189 5.28 3.28 4.34
C ARG A 189 6.37 4.35 4.33
N VAL A 190 6.10 5.50 3.71
CA VAL A 190 7.03 6.64 3.69
C VAL A 190 7.30 7.16 5.10
N ALA A 191 6.26 7.33 5.92
CA ALA A 191 6.41 7.74 7.32
C ALA A 191 7.20 6.73 8.14
N ARG A 192 6.92 5.44 7.99
CA ARG A 192 7.65 4.37 8.68
C ARG A 192 9.14 4.38 8.32
N ASN A 193 9.45 4.50 7.03
CA ASN A 193 10.83 4.58 6.55
C ASN A 193 11.55 5.84 7.05
N LEU A 194 10.92 7.02 6.98
CA LEU A 194 11.53 8.28 7.40
C LEU A 194 11.69 8.42 8.91
N LEU A 195 10.84 7.75 9.69
CA LEU A 195 10.88 7.76 11.15
C LEU A 195 11.62 6.55 11.73
N GLU A 196 12.14 5.66 10.87
CA GLU A 196 12.81 4.41 11.27
C GLU A 196 11.94 3.61 12.27
N ILE A 197 10.64 3.56 12.00
CA ILE A 197 9.66 2.88 12.84
C ILE A 197 9.63 1.41 12.45
N ASP A 198 10.10 0.58 13.39
CA ASP A 198 9.85 -0.85 13.40
C ASP A 198 8.41 -1.11 13.90
N GLU A 199 7.61 -1.90 13.16
CA GLU A 199 6.20 -2.19 13.48
C GLU A 199 6.03 -2.86 14.85
N ARG A 200 7.10 -3.41 15.45
CA ARG A 200 7.13 -3.94 16.82
C ARG A 200 6.91 -2.88 17.89
N ARG A 201 7.03 -1.59 17.56
CA ARG A 201 6.74 -0.47 18.46
C ARG A 201 5.27 -0.06 18.38
N ALA A 202 4.38 -1.00 18.65
CA ALA A 202 2.94 -0.77 18.78
C ALA A 202 2.65 0.08 20.03
N SER A 203 2.90 1.38 19.94
CA SER A 203 2.41 2.49 20.78
C SER A 203 3.42 3.66 20.80
N LEU A 204 3.99 4.02 19.64
CA LEU A 204 4.82 5.22 19.56
C LEU A 204 4.00 6.45 19.87
N LEU A 205 4.52 7.30 20.76
CA LEU A 205 3.98 8.62 21.00
C LEU A 205 4.67 9.62 20.07
N CYS A 206 3.99 10.72 19.76
CA CYS A 206 4.56 11.80 18.97
C CYS A 206 5.91 12.31 19.52
N PRO A 207 6.11 12.44 20.85
CA PRO A 207 7.42 12.82 21.41
C PRO A 207 8.53 11.78 21.21
N ASP A 208 8.19 10.52 20.91
CA ASP A 208 9.21 9.50 20.59
C ASP A 208 9.73 9.68 19.15
N CYS A 209 8.89 10.25 18.27
CA CYS A 209 9.22 10.45 16.85
C CYS A 209 9.82 11.84 16.59
N PHE A 210 9.29 12.87 17.23
CA PHE A 210 9.56 14.27 16.90
C PHE A 210 10.04 15.09 18.09
N ASP A 211 11.04 15.92 17.83
CA ASP A 211 11.55 16.95 18.74
C ASP A 211 10.61 18.17 18.68
N ALA A 212 9.35 17.95 19.05
CA ALA A 212 8.31 18.97 19.09
C ALA A 212 7.28 18.63 20.18
N PRO A 213 6.91 19.58 21.06
CA PRO A 213 5.88 19.33 22.06
C PRO A 213 4.53 19.14 21.38
N TRP A 214 3.80 18.11 21.80
CA TRP A 214 2.47 17.77 21.25
C TRP A 214 1.50 18.97 21.20
N PRO A 215 1.34 19.78 22.26
CA PRO A 215 0.50 20.98 22.19
C PRO A 215 0.92 21.99 21.11
N GLY A 216 2.22 22.06 20.80
CA GLY A 216 2.74 22.90 19.72
C GLY A 216 2.27 22.43 18.35
N LEU A 217 2.32 21.12 18.08
CA LEU A 217 1.83 20.54 16.82
C LEU A 217 0.31 20.70 16.69
N VAL A 218 -0.43 20.51 17.78
CA VAL A 218 -1.88 20.78 17.81
C VAL A 218 -2.16 22.25 17.53
N GLY A 219 -1.38 23.17 18.08
CA GLY A 219 -1.47 24.60 17.79
C GLY A 219 -1.21 24.91 16.31
N GLN A 220 -0.17 24.33 15.71
CA GLN A 220 0.10 24.47 14.27
C GLN A 220 -1.06 23.94 13.42
N ALA A 221 -1.64 22.80 13.80
CA ALA A 221 -2.80 22.23 13.11
C ALA A 221 -4.05 23.09 13.26
N ALA A 222 -4.29 23.68 14.43
CA ALA A 222 -5.43 24.55 14.71
C ALA A 222 -5.37 25.88 13.94
N LEU A 223 -4.17 26.38 13.67
CA LEU A 223 -3.97 27.58 12.85
C LEU A 223 -4.25 27.33 11.35
N ALA A 224 -4.37 26.06 10.92
CA ALA A 224 -4.63 25.65 9.54
C ALA A 224 -3.72 26.35 8.50
N GLN A 225 -2.45 26.56 8.86
CA GLN A 225 -1.49 27.26 8.01
C GLN A 225 -1.20 26.46 6.74
N SER A 226 -1.23 27.14 5.60
CA SER A 226 -0.92 26.54 4.30
C SER A 226 0.59 26.37 4.08
N GLU A 227 1.42 27.17 4.75
CA GLU A 227 2.87 27.08 4.63
C GLU A 227 3.45 25.94 5.50
N PRO A 228 4.35 25.11 4.95
CA PRO A 228 5.02 24.09 5.73
C PRO A 228 5.91 24.68 6.82
N PHE A 229 5.91 24.07 8.00
CA PHE A 229 6.85 24.37 9.08
C PHE A 229 7.98 23.34 9.14
N VAL A 230 9.09 23.68 9.78
CA VAL A 230 10.20 22.75 10.00
C VAL A 230 9.86 21.81 11.14
N LEU A 231 9.91 20.52 10.87
CA LEU A 231 9.71 19.45 11.83
C LEU A 231 11.03 18.69 12.01
N ARG A 232 11.42 18.44 13.26
CA ARG A 232 12.65 17.71 13.60
C ARG A 232 12.29 16.36 14.22
N THR A 233 13.04 15.33 13.89
CA THR A 233 12.94 14.04 14.60
C THR A 233 13.87 14.01 15.80
N CYS A 234 13.57 13.14 16.77
CA CYS A 234 14.46 12.89 17.91
C CYS A 234 15.84 12.36 17.46
N GLY A 235 15.90 11.69 16.30
CA GLY A 235 17.14 11.23 15.66
C GLY A 235 17.91 12.32 14.89
N GLY A 236 17.49 13.59 14.95
CA GLY A 236 18.18 14.70 14.28
C GLY A 236 17.81 14.90 12.80
N GLY A 237 16.86 14.12 12.28
CA GLY A 237 16.29 14.32 10.96
C GLY A 237 15.51 15.64 10.87
N ARG A 238 15.49 16.24 9.68
CA ARG A 238 14.79 17.51 9.42
C ARG A 238 13.84 17.35 8.23
N PHE A 239 12.59 17.71 8.44
CA PHE A 239 11.52 17.66 7.45
C PHE A 239 10.79 18.99 7.34
N PHE A 240 10.09 19.16 6.25
CA PHE A 240 9.03 20.15 6.08
C PHE A 240 7.71 19.45 6.36
N ALA A 241 6.82 20.08 7.13
CA ALA A 241 5.59 19.45 7.57
C ALA A 241 4.38 20.39 7.50
N ARG A 242 3.20 19.80 7.30
CA ARG A 242 1.90 20.40 7.49
C ARG A 242 1.12 19.57 8.49
N ALA A 243 0.41 20.23 9.40
CA ALA A 243 -0.43 19.58 10.38
C ALA A 243 -1.89 20.00 10.14
N SER A 244 -2.81 19.06 10.30
CA SER A 244 -4.24 19.33 10.19
C SER A 244 -5.00 18.55 11.26
N LEU A 245 -6.00 19.19 11.87
CA LEU A 245 -6.91 18.51 12.78
C LEU A 245 -7.92 17.71 11.95
N ARG A 246 -8.17 16.48 12.37
CA ARG A 246 -9.25 15.65 11.85
C ARG A 246 -10.46 15.84 12.75
N LEU A 247 -11.53 16.41 12.20
CA LEU A 247 -12.82 16.42 12.89
C LEU A 247 -13.29 14.98 12.96
N LYS A 248 -13.57 14.50 14.18
CA LYS A 248 -14.21 13.21 14.38
C LYS A 248 -15.51 13.22 13.57
N ALA A 249 -15.71 12.28 12.65
CA ALA A 249 -17.06 11.88 12.31
C ALA A 249 -17.61 11.22 13.59
N THR A 250 -18.31 12.02 14.41
CA THR A 250 -19.16 11.49 15.47
C THR A 250 -20.29 10.70 14.81
N ALA A 251 -20.17 9.37 14.81
CA ALA A 251 -21.27 8.41 14.94
C ALA A 251 -20.69 7.03 15.22
#